data_AF-A0A1V6SLX0-F1
#
_entry.id   AF-A0A1V6SLX0-F1
#
_cell.length_a   1.000
_cell.length_b   1.000
_cell.length_c   1.000
_cell.angle_alpha   90.00
_cell.angle_beta   90.00
_cell.angle_gamma   90.00
#
_symmetry.space_group_name_H-M   'P 1'
#
loop_
_entity.id
_entity.type
_entity.pdbx_description
1 polymer ?
#
loop_
_entity_poly.entity_id
_entity_poly.type
_entity_poly.pdbx_seq_one_letter_code
_entity_poly.pdbx_strand_id
1 'polypeptide(L)'
;MSFVASPEEVRVWEEFSSKPCFSQELITLDFTTTPEFIKSVLPPGFESGDEPKGHISVGTFESKLCGEFDCAMVSIDVKFQGRPGTHMLELLVSGDMPVTWGREVWGEVKKTGTCKLWRSGNYRYACAERNGVRLIELQGEFGDDLAPRTRQGTGYEIKAYPHSMGKGLQWEPKVNVLTIVEQDTRRSIGTGRLVVRGTSADPLHCIPILAISDMEYVSGEATYTVVEEHDLGCGQAYLPYLVGRHYDDLRAFKVGIEWTKMNDCEREVGQTLVQRLNTPSFCKIQAE
;
A
#
# COMPACT_ATOMS: atom_id res chain seq x y z
N MET A 1 3.58 -13.50 28.01
CA MET A 1 2.11 -13.39 28.04
C MET A 1 1.49 -14.70 28.49
N SER A 2 0.41 -14.62 29.26
CA SER A 2 -0.51 -15.73 29.55
C SER A 2 -1.54 -15.88 28.41
N PHE A 3 -2.36 -16.94 28.42
CA PHE A 3 -3.53 -17.05 27.52
C PHE A 3 -4.60 -15.98 27.80
N VAL A 4 -4.54 -15.34 28.96
CA VAL A 4 -5.38 -14.19 29.33
C VAL A 4 -4.46 -13.03 29.68
N ALA A 5 -4.60 -11.92 28.95
CA ALA A 5 -3.86 -10.71 29.25
C ALA A 5 -4.24 -10.17 30.63
N SER A 6 -3.23 -9.77 31.40
CA SER A 6 -3.42 -9.02 32.64
C SER A 6 -3.96 -7.61 32.36
N PRO A 7 -4.55 -6.94 33.36
CA PRO A 7 -4.98 -5.55 33.21
C PRO A 7 -3.87 -4.60 32.75
N GLU A 8 -2.61 -4.90 33.13
CA GLU A 8 -1.47 -4.11 32.67
C GLU A 8 -1.14 -4.33 31.19
N GLU A 9 -1.12 -5.59 30.73
CA GLU A 9 -0.90 -5.89 29.32
C GLU A 9 -1.99 -5.26 28.43
N VAL A 10 -3.25 -5.23 28.88
CA VAL A 10 -4.34 -4.54 28.16
C VAL A 10 -4.11 -3.03 28.11
N ARG A 11 -3.74 -2.40 29.24
CA ARG A 11 -3.47 -0.96 29.29
C ARG A 11 -2.33 -0.56 28.35
N VAL A 12 -1.23 -1.31 28.34
CA VAL A 12 -0.09 -1.06 27.43
C VAL A 12 -0.52 -1.23 25.97
N TRP A 13 -1.35 -2.23 25.68
CA TRP A 13 -1.90 -2.44 24.35
C TRP A 13 -2.77 -1.25 23.90
N GLU A 14 -3.68 -0.76 24.76
CA GLU A 14 -4.52 0.42 24.48
C GLU A 14 -3.69 1.69 24.28
N GLU A 15 -2.64 1.89 25.08
CA GLU A 15 -1.74 3.03 24.95
C GLU A 15 -1.04 3.04 23.59
N PHE A 16 -0.39 1.94 23.21
CA PHE A 16 0.35 1.87 21.94
C PHE A 16 -0.56 1.82 20.71
N SER A 17 -1.75 1.24 20.83
CA SER A 17 -2.71 1.17 19.73
C SER A 17 -3.45 2.48 19.44
N SER A 18 -3.65 3.33 20.44
CA SER A 18 -4.43 4.56 20.30
C SER A 18 -3.70 5.67 19.54
N LYS A 19 -2.36 5.64 19.52
CA LYS A 19 -1.53 6.61 18.79
C LYS A 19 -0.34 5.95 18.09
N PRO A 20 -0.59 5.18 17.02
CA PRO A 20 0.48 4.48 16.32
C PRO A 20 1.46 5.47 15.70
N CYS A 21 2.72 5.33 16.08
CA CYS A 21 3.85 6.07 15.55
C CYS A 21 4.86 5.09 14.96
N PHE A 22 5.45 5.48 13.84
CA PHE A 22 6.39 4.68 13.08
C PHE A 22 7.62 5.53 12.77
N SER A 23 8.80 5.05 13.13
CA SER A 23 10.02 5.51 12.46
C SER A 23 10.03 4.91 11.07
N GLN A 24 10.41 5.70 10.07
CA GLN A 24 10.32 5.30 8.66
C GLN A 24 11.54 5.76 7.86
N GLU A 25 11.89 4.96 6.86
CA GLU A 25 12.81 5.33 5.79
C GLU A 25 12.28 4.75 4.47
N LEU A 26 12.03 5.61 3.49
CA LEU A 26 11.36 5.20 2.26
C LEU A 26 11.83 6.00 1.04
N ILE A 27 11.76 5.34 -0.12
CA ILE A 27 11.76 6.00 -1.41
C ILE A 27 10.30 6.15 -1.83
N THR A 28 9.88 7.35 -2.17
CA THR A 28 8.55 7.67 -2.70
C THR A 28 8.64 8.33 -4.07
N LEU A 29 7.63 8.12 -4.90
CA LEU A 29 7.38 8.88 -6.11
C LEU A 29 5.88 8.98 -6.37
N ASP A 30 5.53 10.05 -7.07
CA ASP A 30 4.20 10.24 -7.64
C ASP A 30 4.17 9.77 -9.09
N PHE A 31 3.02 9.25 -9.52
CA PHE A 31 2.74 8.90 -10.90
C PHE A 31 1.39 9.46 -11.37
N THR A 32 1.28 9.70 -12.67
CA THR A 32 -0.01 10.02 -13.33
C THR A 32 -0.53 8.79 -14.06
N THR A 33 -1.85 8.58 -14.00
CA THR A 33 -2.54 7.48 -14.69
C THR A 33 -3.75 7.99 -15.47
N THR A 34 -4.59 7.07 -15.95
CA THR A 34 -5.80 7.40 -16.72
C THR A 34 -7.01 7.60 -15.81
N PRO A 35 -7.90 8.57 -16.09
CA PRO A 35 -9.18 8.71 -15.39
C PRO A 35 -10.03 7.43 -15.40
N GLU A 36 -9.96 6.64 -16.47
CA GLU A 36 -10.66 5.36 -16.62
C GLU A 36 -10.19 4.34 -15.59
N PHE A 37 -8.87 4.23 -15.39
CA PHE A 37 -8.30 3.37 -14.35
C PHE A 37 -8.76 3.81 -12.96
N ILE A 38 -8.65 5.10 -12.62
CA ILE A 38 -9.11 5.63 -11.32
C ILE A 38 -10.57 5.25 -11.09
N LYS A 39 -11.46 5.54 -12.05
CA LYS A 39 -12.88 5.19 -11.95
C LYS A 39 -13.13 3.70 -11.76
N SER A 40 -12.29 2.84 -12.35
CA SER A 40 -12.44 1.38 -12.25
C SER A 40 -12.11 0.80 -10.87
N VAL A 41 -11.32 1.52 -10.06
CA VAL A 41 -10.86 1.07 -8.73
C VAL A 41 -11.46 1.86 -7.57
N LEU A 42 -12.22 2.92 -7.84
CA LEU A 42 -12.88 3.72 -6.81
C LEU A 42 -13.94 2.90 -6.04
N PRO A 43 -13.85 2.80 -4.71
CA PRO A 43 -14.91 2.21 -3.90
C PRO A 43 -16.23 2.99 -4.04
N PRO A 44 -17.39 2.36 -3.78
CA PRO A 44 -18.67 3.06 -3.73
C PRO A 44 -18.61 4.22 -2.73
N GLY A 45 -19.15 5.39 -3.08
CA GLY A 45 -19.16 6.57 -2.21
C GLY A 45 -17.88 7.42 -2.25
N PHE A 46 -16.85 6.98 -2.98
CA PHE A 46 -15.65 7.77 -3.23
C PHE A 46 -15.70 8.46 -4.60
N GLU A 47 -15.07 9.62 -4.69
CA GLU A 47 -14.86 10.39 -5.91
C GLU A 47 -13.37 10.38 -6.26
N SER A 48 -13.03 10.67 -7.52
CA SER A 48 -11.63 10.85 -7.90
C SER A 48 -11.03 12.09 -7.24
N GLY A 49 -9.72 12.09 -7.05
CA GLY A 49 -8.97 13.32 -6.81
C GLY A 49 -9.12 14.33 -7.95
N ASP A 50 -8.52 15.51 -7.76
CA ASP A 50 -8.53 16.58 -8.77
C ASP A 50 -7.77 16.18 -10.05
N GLU A 51 -6.75 15.33 -9.90
CA GLU A 51 -5.95 14.77 -10.98
C GLU A 51 -5.93 13.24 -10.87
N PRO A 52 -5.75 12.49 -11.97
CA PRO A 52 -5.59 11.04 -11.95
C PRO A 52 -4.18 10.68 -11.48
N LYS A 53 -3.93 10.88 -10.19
CA LYS A 53 -2.62 10.78 -9.56
C LYS A 53 -2.60 9.61 -8.57
N GLY A 54 -1.43 8.99 -8.45
CA GLY A 54 -1.15 8.01 -7.41
C GLY A 54 0.29 8.08 -6.94
N HIS A 55 0.59 7.26 -5.94
CA HIS A 55 1.85 7.27 -5.22
C HIS A 55 2.38 5.86 -5.09
N ILE A 56 3.69 5.71 -5.21
CA ILE A 56 4.40 4.46 -4.94
C ILE A 56 5.47 4.76 -3.91
N SER A 57 5.51 4.00 -2.83
CA SER A 57 6.57 4.07 -1.84
C SER A 57 7.05 2.69 -1.44
N VAL A 58 8.36 2.54 -1.22
CA VAL A 58 8.97 1.31 -0.69
C VAL A 58 9.98 1.69 0.38
N GLY A 59 9.91 1.05 1.54
CA GLY A 59 10.73 1.42 2.68
C GLY A 59 10.73 0.43 3.83
N THR A 60 11.32 0.88 4.93
CA THR A 60 11.46 0.17 6.20
C THR A 60 10.83 1.00 7.32
N PHE A 61 10.15 0.34 8.24
CA PHE A 61 9.38 0.94 9.32
C PHE A 61 9.66 0.24 10.64
N GLU A 62 9.56 0.99 11.74
CA GLU A 62 9.69 0.47 13.11
C GLU A 62 8.63 1.09 14.01
N SER A 63 7.99 0.29 14.87
CA SER A 63 6.98 0.77 15.81
C SER A 63 6.95 -0.02 17.12
N LYS A 64 6.57 0.66 18.21
CA LYS A 64 6.22 -0.02 19.47
C LYS A 64 4.98 -0.91 19.36
N LEU A 65 4.13 -0.65 18.37
CA LEU A 65 2.87 -1.37 18.18
C LEU A 65 3.06 -2.74 17.53
N CYS A 66 3.91 -2.82 16.50
CA CYS A 66 4.05 -4.01 15.67
C CYS A 66 5.50 -4.36 15.30
N GLY A 67 6.49 -3.75 15.94
CA GLY A 67 7.91 -4.03 15.72
C GLY A 67 8.44 -3.44 14.41
N GLU A 68 9.49 -4.06 13.89
CA GLU A 68 10.09 -3.73 12.60
C GLU A 68 9.36 -4.39 11.44
N PHE A 69 9.21 -3.68 10.32
CA PHE A 69 8.67 -4.25 9.09
C PHE A 69 9.09 -3.45 7.86
N ASP A 70 9.26 -4.17 6.76
CA ASP A 70 9.44 -3.58 5.43
C ASP A 70 8.07 -3.45 4.76
N CYS A 71 7.86 -2.37 4.01
CA CYS A 71 6.56 -2.05 3.42
C CYS A 71 6.70 -1.48 2.00
N ALA A 72 5.75 -1.84 1.13
CA ALA A 72 5.52 -1.17 -0.14
C ALA A 72 4.04 -0.80 -0.28
N MET A 73 3.79 0.43 -0.71
CA MET A 73 2.46 1.02 -0.76
C MET A 73 2.21 1.56 -2.16
N VAL A 74 1.00 1.31 -2.68
CA VAL A 74 0.49 1.95 -3.89
C VAL A 74 -0.87 2.54 -3.57
N SER A 75 -1.00 3.86 -3.69
CA SER A 75 -2.23 4.60 -3.40
C SER A 75 -2.62 5.51 -4.56
N ILE A 76 -3.87 5.96 -4.54
CA ILE A 76 -4.42 6.96 -5.46
C ILE A 76 -5.06 8.11 -4.71
N ASP A 77 -5.08 9.27 -5.34
CA ASP A 77 -5.79 10.45 -4.85
C ASP A 77 -7.30 10.27 -5.06
N VAL A 78 -8.05 10.46 -3.98
CA VAL A 78 -9.51 10.32 -3.93
C VAL A 78 -10.13 11.46 -3.13
N LYS A 79 -11.45 11.56 -3.20
CA LYS A 79 -12.24 12.33 -2.24
C LYS A 79 -13.31 11.45 -1.60
N PHE A 80 -13.54 11.65 -0.31
CA PHE A 80 -14.67 11.07 0.40
C PHE A 80 -15.49 12.21 1.00
N GLN A 81 -16.77 12.28 0.63
CA GLN A 81 -17.65 13.41 1.01
C GLN A 81 -17.03 14.78 0.62
N GLY A 82 -16.44 14.85 -0.57
CA GLY A 82 -15.76 16.06 -1.09
C GLY A 82 -14.42 16.40 -0.42
N ARG A 83 -13.96 15.64 0.58
CA ARG A 83 -12.68 15.89 1.28
C ARG A 83 -11.53 15.12 0.61
N PRO A 84 -10.40 15.77 0.27
CA PRO A 84 -9.28 15.12 -0.39
C PRO A 84 -8.50 14.21 0.56
N GLY A 85 -7.96 13.12 0.02
CA GLY A 85 -7.07 12.19 0.71
C GLY A 85 -6.64 11.05 -0.20
N THR A 86 -6.00 10.04 0.36
CA THR A 86 -5.50 8.89 -0.40
C THR A 86 -6.22 7.60 -0.05
N HIS A 87 -6.35 6.71 -1.04
CA HIS A 87 -6.86 5.35 -0.84
C HIS A 87 -5.86 4.30 -1.32
N MET A 88 -5.60 3.28 -0.50
CA MET A 88 -4.63 2.22 -0.81
C MET A 88 -5.20 1.21 -1.82
N LEU A 89 -4.45 0.96 -2.89
CA LEU A 89 -4.72 -0.11 -3.85
C LEU A 89 -3.95 -1.39 -3.51
N GLU A 90 -2.70 -1.24 -3.06
CA GLU A 90 -1.80 -2.34 -2.73
C GLU A 90 -0.96 -1.97 -1.51
N LEU A 91 -0.80 -2.92 -0.59
CA LEU A 91 0.02 -2.74 0.60
C LEU A 91 0.72 -4.06 0.94
N LEU A 92 2.00 -4.16 0.58
CA LEU A 92 2.83 -5.34 0.82
C LEU A 92 3.68 -5.13 2.06
N VAL A 93 3.55 -6.02 3.05
CA VAL A 93 4.16 -5.83 4.35
C VAL A 93 4.82 -7.13 4.82
N SER A 94 6.00 -7.02 5.43
CA SER A 94 6.63 -8.14 6.12
C SER A 94 6.15 -8.25 7.57
N GLY A 95 6.13 -9.46 8.11
CA GLY A 95 5.73 -9.71 9.49
C GLY A 95 4.23 -9.94 9.65
N ASP A 96 3.86 -10.78 10.60
CA ASP A 96 2.47 -11.14 10.89
C ASP A 96 1.75 -10.03 11.66
N MET A 97 2.36 -9.50 12.72
CA MET A 97 1.77 -8.46 13.58
C MET A 97 1.37 -7.20 12.80
N PRO A 98 2.23 -6.60 11.94
CA PRO A 98 1.84 -5.44 11.12
C PRO A 98 0.68 -5.72 10.15
N VAL A 99 0.62 -6.93 9.57
CA VAL A 99 -0.43 -7.36 8.65
C VAL A 99 -1.75 -7.53 9.39
N THR A 100 -1.76 -8.33 10.47
CA THR A 100 -2.92 -8.58 11.31
C THR A 100 -3.48 -7.27 11.85
N TRP A 101 -2.63 -6.43 12.45
CA TRP A 101 -3.04 -5.14 12.99
C TRP A 101 -3.74 -4.25 11.95
N GLY A 102 -3.07 -4.03 10.81
CA GLY A 102 -3.58 -3.12 9.79
C GLY A 102 -4.94 -3.53 9.25
N ARG A 103 -5.12 -4.83 9.00
CA ARG A 103 -6.39 -5.39 8.49
C ARG A 103 -7.48 -5.36 9.55
N GLU A 104 -7.15 -5.78 10.77
CA GLU A 104 -8.16 -5.99 11.82
C GLU A 104 -8.58 -4.71 12.53
N VAL A 105 -7.71 -3.70 12.57
CA VAL A 105 -7.99 -2.47 13.29
C VAL A 105 -8.41 -1.38 12.32
N TRP A 106 -7.60 -1.11 11.31
CA TRP A 106 -7.81 0.00 10.37
C TRP A 106 -8.56 -0.39 9.09
N GLY A 107 -8.53 -1.67 8.71
CA GLY A 107 -9.12 -2.12 7.44
C GLY A 107 -8.21 -1.93 6.24
N GLU A 108 -6.88 -1.91 6.46
CA GLU A 108 -5.90 -1.77 5.39
C GLU A 108 -5.83 -3.02 4.51
N VAL A 109 -5.48 -2.82 3.23
CA VAL A 109 -5.38 -3.88 2.20
C VAL A 109 -4.10 -4.73 2.31
N LYS A 110 -3.57 -4.93 3.52
CA LYS A 110 -2.26 -5.58 3.73
C LYS A 110 -2.24 -7.01 3.22
N LYS A 111 -1.20 -7.35 2.48
CA LYS A 111 -0.81 -8.70 2.10
C LYS A 111 0.64 -8.96 2.52
N THR A 112 0.92 -10.17 2.99
CA THR A 112 2.28 -10.54 3.38
C THR A 112 3.18 -10.62 2.15
N GLY A 113 4.31 -9.92 2.19
CA GLY A 113 5.33 -9.90 1.14
C GLY A 113 6.72 -9.63 1.72
N THR A 114 7.72 -9.57 0.84
CA THR A 114 9.08 -9.16 1.19
C THR A 114 9.38 -7.83 0.55
N CYS A 115 9.74 -6.84 1.36
CA CYS A 115 10.23 -5.56 0.89
C CYS A 115 11.67 -5.37 1.39
N LYS A 116 12.50 -4.62 0.67
CA LYS A 116 13.87 -4.32 1.08
C LYS A 116 14.32 -2.97 0.55
N LEU A 117 15.16 -2.29 1.33
CA LEU A 117 15.83 -1.05 0.97
C LEU A 117 17.34 -1.19 1.24
N TRP A 118 18.15 -1.01 0.20
CA TRP A 118 19.62 -1.05 0.25
C TRP A 118 20.20 0.34 0.00
N ARG A 119 21.36 0.58 0.61
CA ARG A 119 22.04 1.89 0.67
C ARG A 119 23.50 1.73 0.29
N SER A 120 23.99 2.57 -0.61
CA SER A 120 25.41 2.67 -0.96
C SER A 120 25.75 4.10 -1.36
N GLY A 121 26.32 4.89 -0.44
CA GLY A 121 26.54 6.32 -0.68
C GLY A 121 25.23 7.05 -0.97
N ASN A 122 25.15 7.73 -2.11
CA ASN A 122 23.95 8.41 -2.62
C ASN A 122 23.00 7.49 -3.40
N TYR A 123 23.37 6.23 -3.61
CA TYR A 123 22.56 5.27 -4.34
C TYR A 123 21.62 4.53 -3.39
N ARG A 124 20.39 4.35 -3.83
CA ARG A 124 19.39 3.51 -3.16
C ARG A 124 18.77 2.53 -4.14
N TYR A 125 18.51 1.33 -3.64
CA TYR A 125 17.69 0.33 -4.31
C TYR A 125 16.60 -0.11 -3.35
N ALA A 126 15.35 0.01 -3.75
CA ALA A 126 14.22 -0.50 -3.00
C ALA A 126 13.40 -1.47 -3.85
N CYS A 127 12.81 -2.46 -3.21
CA CYS A 127 12.13 -3.52 -3.93
C CYS A 127 10.98 -4.13 -3.10
N ALA A 128 9.94 -4.59 -3.78
CA ALA A 128 8.81 -5.31 -3.19
C ALA A 128 8.53 -6.59 -3.98
N GLU A 129 8.40 -7.70 -3.29
CA GLU A 129 8.26 -9.03 -3.85
C GLU A 129 7.17 -9.82 -3.12
N ARG A 130 6.37 -10.56 -3.90
CA ARG A 130 5.40 -11.51 -3.35
C ARG A 130 5.28 -12.70 -4.28
N ASN A 131 5.19 -13.90 -3.70
CA ASN A 131 5.05 -15.16 -4.43
C ASN A 131 6.11 -15.36 -5.54
N GLY A 132 7.36 -14.95 -5.26
CA GLY A 132 8.50 -15.09 -6.17
C GLY A 132 8.53 -14.09 -7.34
N VAL A 133 7.64 -13.09 -7.36
CA VAL A 133 7.60 -12.05 -8.39
C VAL A 133 8.00 -10.71 -7.79
N ARG A 134 9.04 -10.10 -8.38
CA ARG A 134 9.48 -8.74 -8.03
C ARG A 134 8.53 -7.70 -8.61
N LEU A 135 7.57 -7.27 -7.80
CA LEU A 135 6.44 -6.43 -8.20
C LEU A 135 6.85 -4.97 -8.41
N ILE A 136 7.63 -4.40 -7.49
CA ILE A 136 8.09 -3.01 -7.55
C ILE A 136 9.61 -2.98 -7.38
N GLU A 137 10.28 -2.19 -8.20
CA GLU A 137 11.69 -1.85 -8.05
C GLU A 137 11.91 -0.36 -8.24
N LEU A 138 12.62 0.26 -7.31
CA LEU A 138 13.04 1.66 -7.33
C LEU A 138 14.56 1.70 -7.24
N GLN A 139 15.19 2.33 -8.22
CA GLN A 139 16.64 2.52 -8.24
C GLN A 139 16.90 3.99 -8.49
N GLY A 140 17.70 4.64 -7.64
CA GLY A 140 17.99 6.05 -7.84
C GLY A 140 19.28 6.51 -7.18
N GLU A 141 19.80 7.61 -7.70
CA GLU A 141 20.84 8.43 -7.08
C GLU A 141 20.19 9.68 -6.50
N PHE A 142 20.45 9.93 -5.22
CA PHE A 142 19.84 11.02 -4.45
C PHE A 142 20.86 12.10 -4.16
N GLY A 143 20.46 13.36 -4.36
CA GLY A 143 21.30 14.52 -4.12
C GLY A 143 21.48 14.85 -2.64
N ASP A 144 21.90 16.08 -2.39
CA ASP A 144 22.10 16.60 -1.04
C ASP A 144 20.80 16.62 -0.21
N ASP A 145 20.95 16.50 1.11
CA ASP A 145 19.85 16.64 2.05
C ASP A 145 19.23 18.03 1.93
N LEU A 146 17.92 18.06 1.70
CA LEU A 146 17.09 19.27 1.73
C LEU A 146 16.65 19.56 3.17
N ALA A 147 16.16 20.78 3.39
CA ALA A 147 15.63 21.19 4.68
C ALA A 147 14.51 20.23 5.16
N PRO A 148 14.48 19.90 6.47
CA PRO A 148 13.43 19.06 7.04
C PRO A 148 12.07 19.73 6.90
N ARG A 149 11.01 18.93 6.88
CA ARG A 149 9.64 19.43 6.78
C ARG A 149 8.66 18.57 7.58
N THR A 150 7.55 19.18 7.96
CA THR A 150 6.38 18.46 8.46
C THR A 150 5.30 18.49 7.39
N ARG A 151 4.72 17.33 7.08
CA ARG A 151 3.59 17.18 6.18
C ARG A 151 2.40 16.61 6.93
N GLN A 152 1.22 16.99 6.50
CA GLN A 152 -0.03 16.43 6.99
C GLN A 152 -0.89 16.02 5.79
N GLY A 153 -1.41 14.79 5.85
CA GLY A 153 -2.32 14.23 4.84
C GLY A 153 -3.49 13.50 5.47
N THR A 154 -4.45 13.12 4.62
CA THR A 154 -5.61 12.33 5.01
C THR A 154 -5.56 10.98 4.29
N GLY A 155 -5.66 9.89 5.05
CA GLY A 155 -5.83 8.53 4.52
C GLY A 155 -7.25 8.02 4.73
N TYR A 156 -7.77 7.26 3.76
CA TYR A 156 -9.06 6.59 3.85
C TYR A 156 -8.89 5.08 3.75
N GLU A 157 -9.14 4.39 4.86
CA GLU A 157 -9.12 2.93 4.93
C GLU A 157 -10.54 2.39 5.11
N ILE A 158 -10.87 1.28 4.45
CA ILE A 158 -12.22 0.73 4.47
C ILE A 158 -12.21 -0.65 5.12
N LYS A 159 -12.71 -0.69 6.35
CA LYS A 159 -12.80 -1.90 7.17
C LYS A 159 -14.06 -2.68 6.83
N ALA A 160 -13.87 -3.91 6.34
CA ALA A 160 -14.95 -4.85 6.09
C ALA A 160 -14.46 -6.30 6.23
N TYR A 161 -15.38 -7.21 6.55
CA TYR A 161 -15.06 -8.63 6.74
C TYR A 161 -16.03 -9.53 5.96
N PRO A 162 -15.55 -10.64 5.39
CA PRO A 162 -16.43 -11.69 4.88
C PRO A 162 -17.29 -12.27 6.00
N HIS A 163 -18.52 -12.65 5.69
CA HIS A 163 -19.38 -13.33 6.65
C HIS A 163 -18.82 -14.71 6.99
N SER A 164 -18.91 -15.12 8.26
CA SER A 164 -18.54 -16.44 8.76
C SER A 164 -19.18 -17.65 8.05
N MET A 165 -20.30 -17.47 7.35
CA MET A 165 -20.94 -18.52 6.53
C MET A 165 -20.37 -18.59 5.10
N GLY A 166 -19.36 -17.78 4.78
CA GLY A 166 -18.72 -17.72 3.47
C GLY A 166 -19.54 -17.01 2.39
N LYS A 167 -20.58 -16.24 2.77
CA LYS A 167 -21.45 -15.52 1.83
C LYS A 167 -21.63 -14.07 2.22
N GLY A 168 -21.18 -13.16 1.36
CA GLY A 168 -21.33 -11.73 1.58
C GLY A 168 -20.41 -11.18 2.67
N LEU A 169 -20.68 -9.94 3.06
CA LEU A 169 -20.03 -9.25 4.17
C LEU A 169 -20.72 -9.53 5.50
N GLN A 170 -19.93 -9.57 6.57
CA GLN A 170 -20.40 -9.80 7.93
C GLN A 170 -21.20 -8.63 8.48
N TRP A 171 -20.83 -7.40 8.11
CA TRP A 171 -21.42 -6.13 8.55
C TRP A 171 -21.34 -5.07 7.45
N GLU A 172 -21.96 -3.91 7.67
CA GLU A 172 -21.76 -2.71 6.85
C GLU A 172 -20.29 -2.28 6.90
N PRO A 173 -19.61 -2.06 5.75
CA PRO A 173 -18.26 -1.54 5.72
C PRO A 173 -18.14 -0.17 6.41
N LYS A 174 -17.03 0.04 7.10
CA LYS A 174 -16.69 1.31 7.75
C LYS A 174 -15.57 2.00 7.00
N VAL A 175 -15.65 3.32 6.85
CA VAL A 175 -14.55 4.17 6.39
C VAL A 175 -13.89 4.81 7.60
N ASN A 176 -12.64 4.47 7.82
CA ASN A 176 -11.77 5.17 8.77
C ASN A 176 -11.12 6.35 8.06
N VAL A 177 -11.24 7.53 8.67
CA VAL A 177 -10.53 8.74 8.23
C VAL A 177 -9.30 8.90 9.13
N LEU A 178 -8.12 8.80 8.54
CA LEU A 178 -6.85 8.91 9.24
C LEU A 178 -6.21 10.27 8.94
N THR A 179 -5.80 10.97 9.99
CA THR A 179 -4.81 12.04 9.85
C THR A 179 -3.42 11.43 9.95
N ILE A 180 -2.60 11.69 8.93
CA ILE A 180 -1.22 11.23 8.84
C ILE A 180 -0.33 12.45 8.98
N VAL A 181 0.55 12.47 9.99
CA VAL A 181 1.53 13.54 10.19
C VAL A 181 2.92 12.94 10.03
N GLU A 182 3.66 13.40 9.03
CA GLU A 182 5.01 12.95 8.73
C GLU A 182 6.02 14.06 9.06
N GLN A 183 7.03 13.71 9.84
CA GLN A 183 8.17 14.56 10.19
C GLN A 183 9.39 14.08 9.41
N ASP A 184 9.60 14.63 8.23
CA ASP A 184 10.73 14.28 7.36
C ASP A 184 12.00 14.98 7.90
N THR A 185 12.77 14.26 8.71
CA THR A 185 14.02 14.77 9.33
C THR A 185 15.20 14.78 8.36
N ARG A 186 15.19 13.84 7.41
CA ARG A 186 16.07 13.84 6.24
C ARG A 186 15.22 13.65 5.00
N ARG A 187 15.52 14.42 3.97
CA ARG A 187 14.92 14.21 2.66
C ARG A 187 15.84 14.67 1.55
N SER A 188 15.79 14.00 0.41
CA SER A 188 16.55 14.39 -0.78
C SER A 188 15.79 13.99 -2.04
N ILE A 189 16.03 14.72 -3.12
CA ILE A 189 15.47 14.40 -4.44
C ILE A 189 16.46 13.54 -5.19
N GLY A 190 15.96 12.51 -5.85
CA GLY A 190 16.73 11.58 -6.63
C GLY A 190 16.18 11.37 -8.02
N THR A 191 17.08 10.99 -8.91
CA THR A 191 16.75 10.59 -10.28
C THR A 191 17.01 9.10 -10.42
N GLY A 192 16.25 8.44 -11.27
CA GLY A 192 16.31 6.98 -11.32
C GLY A 192 15.27 6.32 -12.19
N ARG A 193 14.98 5.07 -11.85
CA ARG A 193 14.10 4.18 -12.60
C ARG A 193 13.13 3.43 -11.69
N LEU A 194 11.88 3.41 -12.13
CA LEU A 194 10.81 2.55 -11.63
C LEU A 194 10.65 1.33 -12.54
N VAL A 195 10.47 0.15 -11.93
CA VAL A 195 9.95 -1.04 -12.61
C VAL A 195 8.72 -1.54 -11.87
N VAL A 196 7.62 -1.71 -12.59
CA VAL A 196 6.36 -2.28 -12.06
C VAL A 196 6.00 -3.53 -12.86
N ARG A 197 5.66 -4.59 -12.13
CA ARG A 197 5.09 -5.84 -12.61
C ARG A 197 3.85 -6.13 -11.79
N GLY A 198 3.01 -7.03 -12.26
CA GLY A 198 1.94 -7.56 -11.44
C GLY A 198 1.71 -9.04 -11.67
N THR A 199 0.84 -9.61 -10.86
CA THR A 199 0.39 -11.00 -10.94
C THR A 199 -1.14 -11.01 -10.92
N SER A 200 -1.75 -12.19 -10.93
CA SER A 200 -3.18 -12.32 -10.66
C SER A 200 -3.56 -11.92 -9.22
N ALA A 201 -2.64 -12.10 -8.27
CA ALA A 201 -2.84 -11.77 -6.86
C ALA A 201 -2.51 -10.30 -6.54
N ASP A 202 -1.61 -9.70 -7.32
CA ASP A 202 -1.08 -8.35 -7.13
C ASP A 202 -1.09 -7.63 -8.50
N PRO A 203 -2.26 -7.17 -8.99
CA PRO A 203 -2.45 -6.75 -10.38
C PRO A 203 -1.92 -5.35 -10.69
N LEU A 204 -0.73 -4.98 -10.19
CA LEU A 204 -0.11 -3.66 -10.42
C LEU A 204 0.17 -3.37 -11.91
N HIS A 205 0.32 -4.41 -12.74
CA HIS A 205 0.45 -4.26 -14.19
C HIS A 205 -0.81 -3.69 -14.86
N CYS A 206 -1.96 -3.74 -14.19
CA CYS A 206 -3.21 -3.17 -14.68
C CYS A 206 -3.27 -1.64 -14.55
N ILE A 207 -2.36 -1.02 -13.80
CA ILE A 207 -2.27 0.44 -13.66
C ILE A 207 -1.58 1.01 -14.90
N PRO A 208 -2.23 1.81 -15.76
CA PRO A 208 -1.53 2.46 -16.87
C PRO A 208 -0.72 3.64 -16.31
N ILE A 209 0.61 3.49 -16.16
CA ILE A 209 1.48 4.56 -15.67
C ILE A 209 1.92 5.42 -16.86
N LEU A 210 1.43 6.66 -16.90
CA LEU A 210 1.69 7.58 -18.02
C LEU A 210 3.00 8.35 -17.84
N ALA A 211 3.28 8.78 -16.61
CA ALA A 211 4.49 9.50 -16.24
C ALA A 211 4.76 9.32 -14.74
N ILE A 212 6.02 9.50 -14.34
CA ILE A 212 6.46 9.55 -12.95
C ILE A 212 7.16 10.88 -12.67
N SER A 213 7.10 11.30 -11.41
CA SER A 213 7.91 12.39 -10.85
C SER A 213 9.38 11.96 -10.64
N ASP A 214 10.23 12.90 -10.22
CA ASP A 214 11.50 12.55 -9.60
C ASP A 214 11.23 11.83 -8.27
N MET A 215 12.17 10.99 -7.83
CA MET A 215 12.03 10.24 -6.58
C MET A 215 12.35 11.14 -5.40
N GLU A 216 11.72 10.90 -4.26
CA GLU A 216 12.12 11.47 -3.00
C GLU A 216 12.53 10.35 -2.04
N TYR A 217 13.71 10.51 -1.43
CA TYR A 217 14.11 9.71 -0.28
C TYR A 217 13.71 10.50 0.96
N VAL A 218 13.02 9.86 1.90
CA VAL A 218 12.68 10.48 3.20
C VAL A 218 12.99 9.54 4.35
N SER A 219 13.38 10.12 5.48
CA SER A 219 13.54 9.42 6.75
C SER A 219 13.08 10.30 7.91
N GLY A 220 12.38 9.68 8.87
CA GLY A 220 11.84 10.39 10.02
C GLY A 220 10.76 9.59 10.73
N GLU A 221 9.75 10.28 11.26
CA GLU A 221 8.64 9.66 11.98
C GLU A 221 7.29 9.98 11.33
N ALA A 222 6.36 9.03 11.37
CA ALA A 222 4.99 9.19 10.92
C ALA A 222 4.01 8.77 12.02
N THR A 223 3.03 9.61 12.31
CA THR A 223 1.92 9.30 13.24
C THR A 223 0.62 9.16 12.46
N TYR A 224 -0.12 8.09 12.75
CA TYR A 224 -1.40 7.78 12.10
C TYR A 224 -2.50 7.80 13.16
N THR A 225 -3.44 8.73 13.03
CA THR A 225 -4.55 8.89 13.98
C THR A 225 -5.88 8.73 13.27
N VAL A 226 -6.70 7.76 13.69
CA VAL A 226 -8.10 7.69 13.26
C VAL A 226 -8.87 8.83 13.94
N VAL A 227 -9.40 9.76 13.15
CA VAL A 227 -10.12 10.95 13.63
C VAL A 227 -11.62 10.85 13.45
N GLU A 228 -12.08 10.06 12.47
CA GLU A 228 -13.50 9.83 12.21
C GLU A 228 -13.72 8.39 11.70
N GLU A 229 -14.90 7.83 11.99
CA GLU A 229 -15.40 6.59 11.39
C GLU A 229 -16.79 6.85 10.81
N HIS A 230 -17.04 6.39 9.58
CA HIS A 230 -18.32 6.52 8.89
C HIS A 230 -18.81 5.16 8.39
N ASP A 231 -20.11 4.94 8.35
CA ASP A 231 -20.66 3.86 7.51
C ASP A 231 -20.42 4.19 6.03
N LEU A 232 -19.96 3.21 5.25
CA LEU A 232 -19.79 3.38 3.80
C LEU A 232 -21.15 3.50 3.08
N GLY A 233 -22.19 2.87 3.63
CA GLY A 233 -23.58 2.98 3.16
C GLY A 233 -23.89 2.18 1.89
N CYS A 234 -23.06 1.21 1.52
CA CYS A 234 -23.22 0.43 0.29
C CYS A 234 -23.37 -1.08 0.51
N GLY A 235 -23.23 -1.54 1.76
CA GLY A 235 -23.37 -2.94 2.14
C GLY A 235 -22.60 -3.88 1.21
N GLN A 236 -23.32 -4.85 0.65
CA GLN A 236 -22.74 -5.92 -0.17
C GLN A 236 -22.07 -5.44 -1.46
N ALA A 237 -22.37 -4.23 -1.93
CA ALA A 237 -21.75 -3.67 -3.14
C ALA A 237 -20.23 -3.45 -2.98
N TYR A 238 -19.71 -3.41 -1.75
CA TYR A 238 -18.28 -3.30 -1.48
C TYR A 238 -17.53 -4.64 -1.63
N LEU A 239 -18.21 -5.79 -1.58
CA LEU A 239 -17.57 -7.10 -1.58
C LEU A 239 -16.55 -7.32 -2.72
N PRO A 240 -16.80 -6.90 -3.98
CA PRO A 240 -15.79 -7.04 -5.05
C PRO A 240 -14.48 -6.31 -4.76
N TYR A 241 -14.54 -5.12 -4.14
CA TYR A 241 -13.37 -4.32 -3.78
C TYR A 241 -12.61 -4.92 -2.61
N LEU A 242 -13.33 -5.53 -1.65
CA LEU A 242 -12.73 -6.27 -0.55
C LEU A 242 -11.97 -7.48 -1.13
N VAL A 243 -12.64 -8.34 -1.90
CA VAL A 243 -12.06 -9.57 -2.45
C VAL A 243 -10.85 -9.26 -3.31
N GLY A 244 -10.94 -8.31 -4.24
CA GLY A 244 -9.85 -8.01 -5.17
C GLY A 244 -8.59 -7.40 -4.55
N ARG A 245 -8.68 -6.81 -3.36
CA ARG A 245 -7.54 -6.15 -2.71
C ARG A 245 -7.02 -6.88 -1.48
N HIS A 246 -7.91 -7.50 -0.70
CA HIS A 246 -7.55 -8.09 0.58
C HIS A 246 -7.24 -9.59 0.51
N TYR A 247 -7.66 -10.27 -0.55
CA TYR A 247 -7.60 -11.73 -0.65
C TYR A 247 -7.02 -12.15 -2.00
N ASP A 248 -6.32 -13.28 -2.01
CA ASP A 248 -5.89 -13.90 -3.25
C ASP A 248 -7.07 -14.53 -3.99
N ASP A 249 -6.92 -14.68 -5.32
CA ASP A 249 -7.89 -15.42 -6.12
C ASP A 249 -7.88 -16.90 -5.71
N LEU A 250 -8.95 -17.34 -5.04
CA LEU A 250 -9.09 -18.72 -4.55
C LEU A 250 -9.00 -19.76 -5.67
N ARG A 251 -9.24 -19.37 -6.93
CA ARG A 251 -9.14 -20.24 -8.12
C ARG A 251 -7.70 -20.47 -8.57
N ALA A 252 -6.75 -19.68 -8.08
CA ALA A 252 -5.35 -19.72 -8.50
C ALA A 252 -4.45 -20.60 -7.62
N PHE A 253 -4.97 -21.10 -6.49
CA PHE A 253 -4.20 -21.99 -5.62
C PHE A 253 -3.93 -23.34 -6.30
N LYS A 254 -2.66 -23.75 -6.30
CA LYS A 254 -2.27 -25.08 -6.74
C LYS A 254 -2.62 -26.08 -5.65
N VAL A 255 -3.51 -27.01 -5.98
CA VAL A 255 -3.98 -28.09 -5.10
C VAL A 255 -3.63 -29.44 -5.72
N GLY A 256 -3.66 -30.49 -4.90
CA GLY A 256 -3.49 -31.85 -5.42
C GLY A 256 -4.54 -32.17 -6.49
N ILE A 257 -4.17 -32.93 -7.52
CA ILE A 257 -5.00 -33.18 -8.71
C ILE A 257 -6.37 -33.80 -8.42
N GLU A 258 -6.54 -34.43 -7.25
CA GLU A 258 -7.82 -34.94 -6.76
C GLU A 258 -8.88 -33.83 -6.67
N TRP A 259 -8.50 -32.63 -6.23
CA TRP A 259 -9.39 -31.49 -6.02
C TRP A 259 -9.95 -30.95 -7.33
N THR A 260 -9.19 -31.06 -8.41
CA THR A 260 -9.57 -30.55 -9.73
C THR A 260 -10.02 -31.66 -10.67
N LYS A 261 -9.78 -32.92 -10.30
CA LYS A 261 -10.08 -34.12 -11.11
C LYS A 261 -9.49 -34.01 -12.52
N MET A 262 -8.27 -33.48 -12.61
CA MET A 262 -7.58 -33.16 -13.87
C MET A 262 -8.27 -32.08 -14.74
N ASN A 263 -9.25 -31.34 -14.22
CA ASN A 263 -9.91 -30.23 -14.91
C ASN A 263 -9.28 -28.89 -14.54
N ASP A 264 -7.97 -28.78 -14.71
CA ASP A 264 -7.25 -27.53 -14.47
C ASP A 264 -7.43 -26.61 -15.68
N CYS A 265 -8.18 -25.53 -15.52
CA CYS A 265 -8.16 -24.44 -16.48
C CYS A 265 -6.95 -23.56 -16.13
N GLU A 266 -5.80 -23.83 -16.76
CA GLU A 266 -4.70 -22.88 -16.73
C GLU A 266 -5.13 -21.64 -17.50
N ARG A 267 -5.50 -20.58 -16.77
CA ARG A 267 -5.54 -19.25 -17.38
C ARG A 267 -4.10 -18.87 -17.64
N GLU A 268 -3.70 -18.87 -18.90
CA GLU A 268 -2.52 -18.13 -19.32
C GLU A 268 -2.72 -16.69 -18.85
N VAL A 269 -1.98 -16.31 -17.82
CA VAL A 269 -1.81 -14.90 -17.49
C VAL A 269 -1.07 -14.35 -18.69
N GLY A 270 -1.75 -13.59 -19.54
CA GLY A 270 -1.14 -12.92 -20.68
C GLY A 270 0.13 -12.21 -20.23
N GLN A 271 1.13 -12.09 -21.12
CA GLN A 271 2.45 -11.54 -20.82
C GLN A 271 2.38 -10.47 -19.73
N THR A 272 2.99 -10.74 -18.58
CA THR A 272 3.00 -9.79 -17.46
C THR A 272 3.62 -8.50 -17.97
N LEU A 273 2.76 -7.48 -18.17
CA LEU A 273 3.18 -6.21 -18.73
C LEU A 273 4.16 -5.58 -17.73
N VAL A 274 5.44 -5.55 -18.09
CA VAL A 274 6.48 -4.92 -17.27
C VAL A 274 6.60 -3.48 -17.70
N GLN A 275 6.18 -2.56 -16.84
CA GLN A 275 6.34 -1.13 -17.05
C GLN A 275 7.71 -0.70 -16.52
N ARG A 276 8.48 0.03 -17.34
CA ARG A 276 9.79 0.58 -16.99
C ARG A 276 9.76 2.05 -17.30
N LEU A 277 9.90 2.89 -16.27
CA LEU A 277 9.86 4.34 -16.41
C LEU A 277 11.09 4.94 -15.76
N ASN A 278 11.61 6.00 -16.37
CA ASN A 278 12.70 6.79 -15.84
C ASN A 278 12.14 8.12 -15.34
N THR A 279 12.72 8.65 -14.27
CA THR A 279 12.39 9.98 -13.78
C THR A 279 12.69 11.03 -14.87
N PRO A 280 11.94 12.14 -14.97
CA PRO A 280 12.12 13.14 -16.02
C PRO A 280 13.56 13.66 -16.14
N SER A 281 14.22 13.85 -14.99
CA SER A 281 15.60 14.34 -14.92
C SER A 281 16.64 13.30 -15.37
N PHE A 282 16.36 12.00 -15.24
CA PHE A 282 17.24 10.92 -15.71
C PHE A 282 17.34 10.86 -17.24
N CYS A 283 16.23 11.11 -17.95
CA CYS A 283 16.22 11.14 -19.41
C CYS A 283 17.08 12.29 -19.99
N LYS A 284 17.26 13.39 -19.25
CA LYS A 284 18.11 14.50 -19.67
C LYS A 284 19.60 14.15 -19.58
N ILE A 285 20.00 13.44 -18.52
CA ILE A 285 21.39 13.02 -18.31
C ILE A 285 21.87 12.03 -19.37
N GLN A 286 20.99 11.20 -19.93
CA GLN A 286 21.35 10.27 -21.00
C GLN A 286 21.40 10.89 -22.41
N ALA A 287 20.92 12.13 -22.57
CA ALA A 287 20.88 12.83 -23.85
C ALA A 287 22.08 13.77 -24.08
N GLU A 288 22.93 13.92 -23.06
CA GLU A 288 24.23 14.64 -23.09
C GLU A 288 25.39 13.65 -23.24
#